data_AF-A0A948SF03-F1
#
_entry.id   AF-A0A948SF03-F1
#
_cell.length_a   1.000
_cell.length_b   1.000
_cell.length_c   1.000
_cell.angle_alpha   90.00
_cell.angle_beta   90.00
_cell.angle_gamma   90.00
#
_symmetry.space_group_name_H-M   'P 1'
#
loop_
_entity.id
_entity.type
_entity.pdbx_description
1 polymer ?
#
loop_
_entity_poly.entity_id
_entity_poly.type
_entity_poly.pdbx_seq_one_letter_code
_entity_poly.pdbx_strand_id
1 'polypeptide(L)'
;KKAQDVAAKVLDSRVQNGYGIFGGERTQWAQLRFTPARARWVASEQWHPDQRGNVLPDGSYQLDVPYSIETELVMDILRHMPEVEVVGPPALRAKVRDKLKAALAAHKD
;
A
#
# COMPACT_ATOMS: atom_id res chain seq x y z
N LYS A 1 3.07 11.17 -46.22
CA LYS A 1 2.40 10.72 -44.97
C LYS A 1 2.92 11.60 -43.84
N LYS A 2 2.11 12.55 -43.34
CA LYS A 2 2.47 13.41 -42.21
C LYS A 2 2.27 12.61 -40.92
N ALA A 3 3.29 12.59 -40.06
CA ALA A 3 3.20 12.05 -38.71
C ALA A 3 2.19 12.91 -37.93
N GLN A 4 1.16 12.27 -37.38
CA GLN A 4 0.25 12.92 -36.45
C GLN A 4 0.96 13.03 -35.11
N ASP A 5 1.17 14.27 -34.71
CA ASP A 5 1.69 14.70 -33.41
C ASP A 5 0.62 14.37 -32.36
N VAL A 6 0.58 13.10 -31.93
CA VAL A 6 -0.32 12.66 -30.86
C VAL A 6 0.26 13.17 -29.55
N ALA A 7 -0.07 14.42 -29.26
CA ALA A 7 -0.15 15.04 -27.95
C ALA A 7 0.61 14.30 -26.83
N ALA A 8 1.81 14.79 -26.54
CA ALA A 8 2.57 14.54 -25.31
C ALA A 8 1.78 14.80 -23.99
N LYS A 9 0.50 15.20 -24.08
CA LYS A 9 -0.40 15.49 -22.97
C LYS A 9 -1.29 14.30 -22.55
N VAL A 10 -1.23 13.16 -23.23
CA VAL A 10 -2.00 11.94 -22.87
C VAL A 10 -1.16 10.89 -22.14
N LEU A 11 0.15 11.12 -22.01
CA LEU A 11 1.09 10.16 -21.43
C LEU A 11 1.44 10.41 -19.96
N ASP A 12 0.97 11.50 -19.36
CA ASP A 12 1.34 11.90 -17.99
C ASP A 12 0.41 11.33 -16.90
N SER A 13 -0.59 10.52 -17.30
CA SER A 13 -1.65 10.03 -16.40
C SER A 13 -1.70 8.51 -16.25
N ARG A 14 -0.67 7.76 -16.70
CA ARG A 14 -0.77 6.30 -16.83
C ARG A 14 0.34 5.48 -16.18
N VAL A 15 1.02 6.06 -15.18
CA VAL A 15 1.77 5.27 -14.19
C VAL A 15 1.45 5.85 -12.81
N GLN A 16 0.18 5.75 -12.40
CA GLN A 16 -0.14 5.85 -10.99
C GLN A 16 0.30 4.54 -10.36
N ASN A 17 1.54 4.53 -9.85
CA ASN A 17 1.96 3.57 -8.84
C ASN A 17 0.91 3.60 -7.73
N GLY A 18 0.18 2.51 -7.55
CA GLY A 18 -0.87 2.53 -6.56
C GLY A 18 -1.83 1.39 -6.77
N TYR A 19 -1.43 0.19 -6.39
CA TYR A 19 -2.35 -0.85 -5.95
C TYR A 19 -3.56 -1.09 -6.86
N GLY A 20 -3.37 -1.03 -8.19
CA GLY A 20 -4.36 -1.42 -9.20
C GLY A 20 -5.38 -0.40 -9.71
N ILE A 21 -5.18 0.93 -9.62
CA ILE A 21 -6.22 1.94 -10.00
C ILE A 21 -6.45 2.11 -11.52
N PHE A 22 -6.41 1.04 -12.31
CA PHE A 22 -6.82 1.08 -13.71
C PHE A 22 -8.31 0.73 -13.83
N GLY A 23 -9.15 1.75 -13.92
CA GLY A 23 -10.50 1.67 -14.51
C GLY A 23 -11.48 0.66 -13.89
N GLY A 24 -12.24 1.09 -12.87
CA GLY A 24 -13.58 0.54 -12.59
C GLY A 24 -13.72 -0.51 -11.48
N GLU A 25 -12.64 -0.91 -10.80
CA GLU A 25 -12.75 -1.83 -9.64
C GLU A 25 -13.18 -1.13 -8.34
N ARG A 26 -13.76 -1.91 -7.41
CA ARG A 26 -14.19 -1.44 -6.08
C ARG A 26 -12.97 -1.05 -5.24
N THR A 27 -12.65 0.25 -5.21
CA THR A 27 -11.62 0.80 -4.31
C THR A 27 -11.97 0.51 -2.85
N GLN A 28 -11.07 -0.18 -2.15
CA GLN A 28 -11.08 -0.37 -0.70
C GLN A 28 -10.05 0.56 -0.04
N TRP A 29 -10.14 0.71 1.28
CA TRP A 29 -9.17 1.49 2.07
C TRP A 29 -8.51 0.59 3.09
N ALA A 30 -7.19 0.50 3.03
CA ALA A 30 -6.37 -0.16 4.03
C ALA A 30 -6.06 0.82 5.15
N GLN A 31 -6.24 0.39 6.39
CA GLN A 31 -5.81 1.12 7.57
C GLN A 31 -4.66 0.38 8.22
N LEU A 32 -3.51 1.05 8.28
CA LEU A 32 -2.27 0.51 8.81
C LEU A 32 -1.86 1.32 10.03
N ARG A 33 -1.31 0.65 11.04
CA ARG A 33 -0.72 1.29 12.22
C ARG A 33 0.73 0.88 12.35
N PHE A 34 1.62 1.86 12.29
CA PHE A 34 3.06 1.67 12.43
C PHE A 34 3.50 2.04 13.83
N THR A 35 4.46 1.29 14.38
CA THR A 35 5.04 1.57 15.70
C THR A 35 5.70 2.96 15.74
N PRO A 36 5.86 3.58 16.92
CA PRO A 36 6.54 4.87 17.04
C PRO A 36 7.97 4.87 16.45
N ALA A 37 8.68 3.74 16.57
CA ALA A 37 10.01 3.58 16.00
C ALA A 37 10.03 3.67 14.46
N ARG A 38 8.95 3.23 13.80
CA ARG A 38 8.82 3.22 12.34
C ARG A 38 8.11 4.46 11.79
N ALA A 39 7.30 5.13 12.62
CA ALA A 39 6.48 6.29 12.27
C ALA A 39 7.24 7.37 11.49
N ARG A 40 8.44 7.77 11.95
CA ARG A 40 9.22 8.85 11.32
C ARG A 40 9.54 8.58 9.85
N TRP A 41 9.87 7.33 9.51
CA TRP A 41 10.26 6.95 8.16
C TRP A 41 9.03 6.86 7.25
N VAL A 42 8.00 6.15 7.70
CA VAL A 42 6.79 5.91 6.90
C VAL A 42 5.97 7.17 6.69
N ALA A 43 5.96 8.09 7.66
CA ALA A 43 5.27 9.38 7.50
C ALA A 43 5.84 10.25 6.36
N SER A 44 7.08 10.00 5.93
CA SER A 44 7.70 10.68 4.79
C SER A 44 7.54 9.96 3.45
N GLU A 45 7.00 8.73 3.46
CA GLU A 45 6.82 7.93 2.26
C GLU A 45 5.48 8.26 1.59
N GLN A 46 5.47 8.37 0.26
CA GLN A 46 4.25 8.42 -0.53
C GLN A 46 3.99 7.05 -1.15
N TRP A 47 3.10 6.29 -0.52
CA TRP A 47 2.57 5.01 -0.98
C TRP A 47 1.47 5.22 -2.03
N HIS A 48 0.64 6.26 -1.85
CA HIS A 48 -0.42 6.62 -2.78
C HIS A 48 -0.70 8.14 -2.75
N PRO A 49 -1.03 8.79 -3.88
CA PRO A 49 -1.36 10.23 -3.91
C PRO A 49 -2.48 10.64 -2.94
N ASP A 50 -3.53 9.83 -2.83
CA ASP A 50 -4.67 10.07 -1.94
C ASP A 50 -4.52 9.48 -0.53
N GLN A 51 -3.32 9.05 -0.13
CA GLN A 51 -3.10 8.49 1.20
C GLN A 51 -3.39 9.54 2.29
N ARG A 52 -3.78 9.07 3.47
CA ARG A 52 -4.01 9.93 4.64
C ARG A 52 -3.19 9.43 5.81
N GLY A 53 -2.40 10.32 6.38
CA GLY A 53 -1.49 10.03 7.47
C GLY A 53 -1.81 10.81 8.72
N ASN A 54 -1.72 10.17 9.89
CA ASN A 54 -1.81 10.87 11.18
C ASN A 54 -0.88 10.25 12.22
N VAL A 55 -0.14 11.10 12.95
CA VAL A 55 0.60 10.68 14.15
C VAL A 55 -0.38 10.62 15.32
N LEU A 56 -0.43 9.48 16.00
CA LEU A 56 -1.30 9.23 17.14
C LEU A 56 -0.65 9.71 18.46
N PRO A 57 -1.41 9.88 19.55
CA PRO A 57 -0.89 10.40 20.83
C PRO A 57 0.24 9.57 21.46
N ASP A 58 0.30 8.28 21.16
CA ASP A 58 1.35 7.36 21.62
C ASP A 58 2.62 7.40 20.74
N GLY A 59 2.65 8.28 19.73
CA GLY A 59 3.72 8.42 18.77
C GLY A 59 3.66 7.43 17.60
N SER A 60 2.68 6.51 17.57
CA SER A 60 2.47 5.63 16.43
C SER A 60 1.95 6.41 15.22
N TYR A 61 2.04 5.82 14.03
CA TYR A 61 1.56 6.46 12.80
C TYR A 61 0.45 5.62 12.17
N GLN A 62 -0.72 6.23 11.99
CA GLN A 62 -1.80 5.65 11.21
C GLN A 62 -1.69 6.12 9.76
N LEU A 63 -1.75 5.17 8.83
CA LEU A 63 -1.76 5.41 7.40
C LEU A 63 -3.00 4.73 6.78
N ASP A 64 -3.87 5.52 6.16
CA ASP A 64 -4.99 5.04 5.37
C ASP A 64 -4.65 5.16 3.88
N VAL A 65 -4.72 4.05 3.14
CA VAL A 65 -4.29 3.97 1.74
C VAL A 65 -5.39 3.32 0.88
N PRO A 66 -5.83 3.96 -0.22
CA PRO A 66 -6.77 3.32 -1.14
C PRO A 66 -6.07 2.25 -1.99
N TYR A 67 -6.78 1.17 -2.28
CA TYR A 67 -6.30 0.09 -3.15
C TYR A 67 -7.47 -0.62 -3.84
N SER A 68 -7.24 -1.16 -5.03
CA SER A 68 -8.18 -2.07 -5.73
C SER A 68 -7.60 -3.48 -5.87
N ILE A 69 -6.28 -3.60 -6.05
CA ILE A 69 -5.54 -4.86 -6.11
C ILE A 69 -4.53 -4.88 -4.96
N GLU A 70 -4.68 -5.85 -4.06
CA GLU A 70 -3.89 -5.91 -2.82
C GLU A 70 -2.46 -6.44 -2.99
N THR A 71 -2.09 -7.02 -4.13
CA THR A 71 -0.83 -7.77 -4.29
C THR A 71 0.41 -6.94 -3.93
N GLU A 72 0.54 -5.74 -4.50
CA GLU A 72 1.66 -4.83 -4.22
C GLU A 72 1.58 -4.28 -2.79
N LEU A 73 0.37 -3.93 -2.33
CA LEU A 73 0.15 -3.41 -0.97
C LEU A 73 0.57 -4.42 0.09
N VAL A 74 0.26 -5.71 -0.11
CA VAL A 74 0.68 -6.79 0.78
C VAL A 74 2.21 -6.87 0.84
N MET A 75 2.91 -6.69 -0.27
CA MET A 75 4.39 -6.71 -0.28
C MET A 75 4.98 -5.50 0.43
N ASP A 76 4.43 -4.31 0.25
CA ASP A 76 4.86 -3.11 0.99
C ASP A 76 4.60 -3.27 2.49
N ILE A 77 3.44 -3.80 2.90
CA ILE A 77 3.15 -4.12 4.31
C ILE A 77 4.19 -5.10 4.85
N LEU A 78 4.50 -6.18 4.13
CA LEU A 78 5.48 -7.18 4.58
C LEU A 78 6.89 -6.59 4.74
N ARG A 79 7.28 -5.57 3.96
CA ARG A 79 8.57 -4.86 4.11
C ARG A 79 8.74 -4.22 5.49
N HIS A 80 7.65 -3.83 6.12
CA HIS A 80 7.64 -3.15 7.42
C HIS A 80 7.28 -4.07 8.58
N MET A 81 7.16 -5.37 8.36
CA MET A 81 6.93 -6.31 9.46
C MET A 81 8.20 -6.50 10.29
N PRO A 82 8.10 -6.58 11.63
CA PRO A 82 6.87 -6.61 12.44
C PRO A 82 6.35 -5.24 12.91
N GLU A 83 6.92 -4.12 12.45
CA GLU A 83 6.58 -2.76 12.91
C GLU A 83 5.28 -2.18 12.35
N VAL A 84 4.50 -2.96 11.59
CA VAL A 84 3.20 -2.56 11.03
C VAL A 84 2.10 -3.55 11.40
N GLU A 85 0.95 -3.02 11.82
CA GLU A 85 -0.29 -3.77 12.00
C GLU A 85 -1.30 -3.38 10.91
N VAL A 86 -1.95 -4.39 10.31
CA VAL A 86 -3.12 -4.16 9.44
C VAL A 86 -4.37 -4.06 10.31
N VAL A 87 -4.79 -2.84 10.63
CA VAL A 87 -6.02 -2.57 11.40
C VAL A 87 -7.24 -2.93 10.55
N GLY A 88 -7.22 -2.70 9.24
CA GLY A 88 -8.30 -3.12 8.36
C GLY A 88 -8.00 -2.99 6.88
N PRO A 89 -8.82 -3.59 6.01
CA PRO A 89 -9.95 -4.46 6.35
C PRO A 89 -9.50 -5.87 6.79
N PRO A 90 -10.37 -6.66 7.44
CA PRO A 90 -10.04 -8.02 7.87
C PRO A 90 -9.53 -8.93 6.75
N ALA A 91 -10.03 -8.75 5.53
CA ALA A 91 -9.59 -9.49 4.35
C ALA A 91 -8.11 -9.24 4.03
N LEU A 92 -7.67 -7.97 4.05
CA LEU A 92 -6.26 -7.61 3.84
C LEU A 92 -5.37 -8.21 4.92
N ARG A 93 -5.80 -8.12 6.19
CA ARG A 93 -5.10 -8.74 7.33
C ARG A 93 -4.94 -10.25 7.13
N ALA A 94 -5.97 -10.93 6.63
CA ALA A 94 -5.92 -12.36 6.33
C ALA A 94 -4.87 -12.68 5.26
N LYS A 95 -4.81 -11.91 4.17
CA LYS A 95 -3.82 -12.09 3.09
C LYS A 95 -2.38 -11.97 3.59
N VAL A 96 -2.10 -10.94 4.39
CA VAL A 96 -0.76 -10.72 4.97
C VAL A 96 -0.38 -11.89 5.88
N ARG A 97 -1.29 -12.33 6.76
CA ARG A 97 -1.06 -13.48 7.63
C ARG A 97 -0.82 -14.77 6.84
N ASP A 98 -1.58 -14.99 5.77
CA ASP A 98 -1.43 -16.20 4.96
C ASP A 98 -0.08 -16.21 4.22
N LYS A 99 0.40 -15.05 3.76
CA LYS A 99 1.77 -14.91 3.22
C LYS A 99 2.85 -15.21 4.27
N LEU A 100 2.71 -14.69 5.49
CA LEU A 100 3.64 -14.98 6.59
C LEU A 100 3.66 -16.47 6.93
N LYS A 101 2.50 -17.12 7.02
CA LYS A 101 2.38 -18.57 7.24
C LYS A 101 3.05 -19.37 6.11
N ALA A 102 2.84 -18.97 4.86
CA ALA A 102 3.46 -19.62 3.72
C ALA A 102 4.99 -19.48 3.75
N ALA A 103 5.51 -18.30 4.09
CA ALA A 103 6.94 -18.07 4.25
C ALA A 103 7.53 -18.98 5.35
N LEU A 104 6.92 -19.02 6.53
CA LEU A 104 7.35 -19.91 7.62
C LEU A 104 7.30 -21.39 7.20
N ALA A 105 6.27 -21.81 6.47
CA ALA A 105 6.15 -23.19 5.99
C ALA A 105 7.20 -23.57 4.92
N ALA A 106 7.72 -22.59 4.17
CA ALA A 106 8.76 -22.80 3.16
C ALA A 106 10.17 -22.86 3.76
N HIS A 107 10.39 -22.25 4.93
CA HIS A 107 11.66 -22.22 5.65
C HIS A 107 11.60 -23.06 6.92
N LYS A 108 11.23 -24.34 6.78
CA LYS A 108 11.30 -25.29 7.89
C LYS A 108 12.77 -25.66 8.17
N ASP A 109 13.12 -25.72 9.44
CA ASP A 109 14.36 -26.36 9.91
C ASP A 109 14.39 -27.85 9.54
#